data_AF-A0AAU6WJN1-F1
#
_entry.id   AF-A0AAU6WJN1-F1
#
_cell.length_a   1.000
_cell.length_b   1.000
_cell.length_c   1.000
_cell.angle_alpha   90.00
_cell.angle_beta   90.00
_cell.angle_gamma   90.00
#
_symmetry.space_group_name_H-M   'P 1'
#
loop_
_entity.id
_entity.type
_entity.pdbx_description
1 polymer ?
#
loop_
_entity_poly.entity_id
_entity_poly.type
_entity_poly.pdbx_seq_one_letter_code
_entity_poly.pdbx_strand_id
1 'polypeptide(L)'
;MSYHYYISVTAHINNRGVDAAISTPAMEEASELSSMGINEIIQVITDLQDVVSGQMDYLNWGTDLLNVTSEGDVTLYGRYDKAMETQVSTRSLISFLTELKRFKEYCLERDYYKSIISRAFTSVRAEPSRYRRWPSSDLHYLITVDRITVTLTLETEDFHLSTEEYTAQLNRYF
;
A
#
# COMPACT_ATOMS: atom_id res chain seq x y z
N MET A 1 6.85 -11.42 -12.00
CA MET A 1 6.43 -11.38 -10.59
C MET A 1 4.93 -11.10 -10.56
N SER A 2 4.16 -11.76 -9.71
CA SER A 2 2.73 -11.47 -9.55
C SER A 2 2.55 -10.53 -8.38
N TYR A 3 1.71 -9.51 -8.54
CA TYR A 3 1.44 -8.53 -7.50
C TYR A 3 -0.03 -8.58 -7.09
N HIS A 4 -0.27 -8.36 -5.80
CA HIS A 4 -1.59 -8.11 -5.25
C HIS A 4 -1.68 -6.62 -4.92
N TYR A 5 -2.81 -6.00 -5.25
CA TYR A 5 -3.03 -4.56 -5.11
C TYR A 5 -4.04 -4.29 -4.01
N TYR A 6 -3.77 -3.29 -3.19
CA TYR A 6 -4.56 -2.96 -2.02
C TYR A 6 -4.81 -1.47 -1.91
N ILE A 7 -6.02 -1.09 -1.51
CA ILE A 7 -6.34 0.24 -1.03
C ILE A 7 -6.90 0.10 0.38
N SER A 8 -6.37 0.84 1.33
CA SER A 8 -6.84 0.82 2.72
C SER A 8 -7.34 2.19 3.16
N VAL A 9 -8.46 2.21 3.88
CA VAL A 9 -9.01 3.40 4.52
C VAL A 9 -8.94 3.22 6.04
N THR A 10 -8.07 3.98 6.71
CA THR A 10 -7.56 3.66 8.05
C THR A 10 -8.05 4.58 9.18
N ALA A 11 -8.56 5.78 8.88
CA ALA A 11 -9.05 6.71 9.91
C ALA A 11 -10.58 6.77 10.00
N HIS A 12 -11.06 7.02 11.22
CA HIS A 12 -12.47 7.11 11.59
C HIS A 12 -12.94 8.55 11.55
N ILE A 13 -14.09 8.79 10.89
CA ILE A 13 -14.87 10.04 10.89
C ILE A 13 -14.08 11.31 10.56
N ASN A 14 -14.34 11.89 9.38
CA ASN A 14 -13.65 13.07 8.84
C ASN A 14 -12.14 12.84 8.64
N ASN A 15 -11.58 13.28 7.51
CA ASN A 15 -10.15 13.13 7.20
C ASN A 15 -9.68 11.66 7.16
N ARG A 16 -10.36 10.84 6.36
CA ARG A 16 -10.10 9.40 6.22
C ARG A 16 -8.83 9.13 5.44
N GLY A 17 -7.80 8.67 6.14
CA GLY A 17 -6.54 8.26 5.54
C GLY A 17 -6.70 7.17 4.49
N VAL A 18 -6.19 7.41 3.28
CA VAL A 18 -6.12 6.42 2.21
C VAL A 18 -4.67 6.08 1.93
N ASP A 19 -4.38 4.79 1.90
CA ASP A 19 -3.11 4.23 1.43
C ASP A 19 -3.31 3.27 0.26
N ALA A 20 -2.32 3.22 -0.63
CA ALA A 20 -2.25 2.34 -1.78
C ALA A 20 -0.98 1.49 -1.70
N ALA A 21 -1.18 0.18 -1.62
CA ALA A 21 -0.13 -0.79 -1.32
C ALA A 21 -0.10 -1.91 -2.36
N ILE A 22 1.05 -2.56 -2.47
CA ILE A 22 1.19 -3.82 -3.21
C ILE A 22 1.90 -4.86 -2.34
N SER A 23 1.66 -6.14 -2.65
CA SER A 23 2.42 -7.24 -2.08
C SER A 23 2.76 -8.29 -3.14
N THR A 24 3.75 -9.12 -2.85
CA THR A 24 4.12 -10.28 -3.67
C THR A 24 4.57 -11.41 -2.74
N PRO A 25 4.16 -12.66 -2.97
CA PRO A 25 4.60 -13.79 -2.15
C PRO A 25 6.13 -13.98 -2.11
N ALA A 26 6.86 -13.44 -3.09
CA ALA A 26 8.32 -13.54 -3.15
C ALA A 26 9.03 -12.57 -2.20
N MET A 27 8.34 -11.53 -1.71
CA MET A 27 8.89 -10.46 -0.87
C MET A 27 7.76 -9.93 0.02
N GLU A 28 7.27 -10.77 0.92
CA GLU A 28 6.08 -10.45 1.71
C GLU A 28 6.31 -9.22 2.58
N GLU A 29 7.47 -9.12 3.23
CA GLU A 29 7.82 -8.01 4.12
C GLU A 29 8.06 -6.70 3.36
N ALA A 30 8.30 -6.75 2.04
CA ALA A 30 8.40 -5.54 1.22
C ALA A 30 7.08 -4.77 1.16
N SER A 31 5.94 -5.35 1.58
CA SER A 31 4.69 -4.61 1.72
C SER A 31 4.81 -3.43 2.69
N GLU A 32 5.72 -3.48 3.67
CA GLU A 32 5.99 -2.38 4.61
C GLU A 32 6.60 -1.14 3.94
N LEU A 33 7.09 -1.27 2.71
CA LEU A 33 7.53 -0.15 1.86
C LEU A 33 6.35 0.61 1.24
N SER A 34 5.11 0.10 1.39
CA SER A 34 3.93 0.75 0.82
C SER A 34 3.64 2.10 1.44
N SER A 35 4.16 2.42 2.62
CA SER A 35 4.03 3.74 3.24
C SER A 35 4.83 4.84 2.53
N MET A 36 5.77 4.48 1.65
CA MET A 36 6.57 5.46 0.93
C MET A 36 5.72 6.31 -0.02
N GLY A 37 6.08 7.60 -0.11
CA GLY A 37 5.50 8.51 -1.10
C GLY A 37 6.10 8.29 -2.50
N ILE A 38 5.38 8.66 -3.56
CA ILE A 38 5.87 8.49 -4.95
C ILE A 38 7.27 9.07 -5.18
N ASN A 39 7.55 10.28 -4.65
CA ASN A 39 8.85 10.93 -4.83
C ASN A 39 9.99 10.20 -4.10
N GLU A 40 9.69 9.65 -2.93
CA GLU A 40 10.64 8.84 -2.17
C GLU A 40 10.96 7.55 -2.91
N ILE A 41 9.93 6.88 -3.46
CA ILE A 41 10.10 5.69 -4.29
C ILE A 41 10.98 5.99 -5.52
N ILE A 42 10.76 7.13 -6.19
CA ILE A 42 11.57 7.54 -7.34
C ILE A 42 13.04 7.70 -6.93
N GLN A 43 13.30 8.41 -5.83
CA GLN A 43 14.66 8.64 -5.35
C GLN A 43 15.36 7.31 -5.03
N VAL A 44 14.70 6.43 -4.27
CA VAL A 44 15.27 5.14 -3.91
C VAL A 44 15.50 4.26 -5.15
N ILE A 45 14.62 4.27 -6.14
CA ILE A 45 14.87 3.52 -7.39
C ILE A 45 16.14 4.02 -8.07
N THR A 46 16.35 5.34 -8.14
CA THR A 46 17.58 5.92 -8.71
C THR A 46 18.81 5.47 -7.90
N ASP A 47 18.78 5.60 -6.58
CA ASP A 47 19.90 5.22 -5.72
C ASP A 47 20.23 3.72 -5.83
N LEU A 48 19.21 2.87 -5.92
CA LEU A 48 19.40 1.43 -6.15
C LEU A 48 19.99 1.12 -7.53
N GLN A 49 19.68 1.91 -8.56
CA GLN A 49 20.30 1.78 -9.88
C GLN A 49 21.78 2.20 -9.84
N ASP A 50 22.13 3.22 -9.07
CA ASP A 50 23.52 3.64 -8.84
C ASP A 50 24.31 2.54 -8.09
N VAL A 51 23.69 1.88 -7.11
CA VAL A 51 24.27 0.69 -6.44
C VAL A 51 24.50 -0.45 -7.43
N VAL A 52 23.50 -0.80 -8.23
CA VAL A 52 23.59 -1.89 -9.22
C VAL A 52 24.63 -1.61 -10.32
N SER A 53 24.85 -0.33 -10.65
CA SER A 53 25.83 0.08 -11.67
C SER A 53 27.24 0.30 -11.11
N GLY A 54 27.44 0.16 -9.79
CA GLY A 54 28.72 0.36 -9.12
C GLY A 54 29.13 1.83 -9.00
N GLN A 55 28.19 2.77 -9.14
CA GLN A 55 28.41 4.19 -8.87
C GLN A 55 28.29 4.52 -7.37
N MET A 56 27.61 3.64 -6.62
CA MET A 56 27.47 3.68 -5.18
C MET A 56 27.80 2.30 -4.61
N ASP A 57 28.60 2.22 -3.54
CA ASP A 57 29.01 0.93 -2.97
C ASP A 57 27.83 0.19 -2.30
N TYR A 58 27.03 0.94 -1.53
CA TYR A 58 25.86 0.41 -0.83
C TYR A 58 24.84 1.52 -0.54
N LEU A 59 23.60 1.13 -0.28
CA LEU A 59 22.51 2.02 0.16
C LEU A 59 21.85 1.47 1.43
N ASN A 60 21.80 2.29 2.47
CA ASN A 60 21.02 2.05 3.69
C ASN A 60 19.81 2.97 3.73
N TRP A 61 18.62 2.40 3.86
CA TRP A 61 17.36 3.12 3.80
C TRP A 61 16.25 2.30 4.44
N GLY A 62 15.02 2.81 4.43
CA GLY A 62 13.89 2.07 4.99
C GLY A 62 12.72 2.97 5.34
N THR A 63 11.71 2.37 5.93
CA THR A 63 10.58 3.05 6.56
C THR A 63 10.67 2.87 8.08
N ASP A 64 9.74 3.46 8.83
CA ASP A 64 9.65 3.24 10.27
C ASP A 64 9.49 1.75 10.65
N LEU A 65 8.99 0.92 9.73
CA LEU A 65 8.67 -0.49 9.96
C LEU A 65 9.69 -1.45 9.33
N LEU A 66 10.52 -0.99 8.40
CA LEU A 66 11.41 -1.83 7.62
C LEU A 66 12.76 -1.16 7.40
N ASN A 67 13.85 -1.85 7.76
CA ASN A 67 15.21 -1.44 7.43
C ASN A 67 15.72 -2.21 6.20
N VAL A 68 16.40 -1.52 5.29
CA VAL A 68 16.88 -2.06 4.02
C VAL A 68 18.32 -1.66 3.76
N THR A 69 19.17 -2.65 3.46
CA THR A 69 20.57 -2.47 3.08
C THR A 69 20.80 -3.14 1.72
N SER A 70 21.26 -2.40 0.73
CA SER A 70 21.49 -2.92 -0.63
C SER A 70 22.94 -2.77 -1.06
N GLU A 71 23.52 -3.85 -1.58
CA GLU A 71 24.91 -3.96 -2.05
C GLU A 71 24.94 -4.72 -3.38
N GLY A 72 25.28 -4.01 -4.47
CA GLY A 72 25.28 -4.57 -5.82
C GLY A 72 23.95 -5.24 -6.18
N ASP A 73 23.99 -6.56 -6.46
CA ASP A 73 22.81 -7.35 -6.86
C ASP A 73 22.01 -7.92 -5.67
N VAL A 74 22.44 -7.69 -4.42
CA VAL A 74 21.79 -8.21 -3.21
C VAL A 74 21.23 -7.10 -2.33
N THR A 75 20.02 -7.29 -1.82
CA THR A 75 19.42 -6.48 -0.76
C THR A 75 19.08 -7.36 0.43
N LEU A 76 19.40 -6.87 1.62
CA LEU A 76 18.93 -7.38 2.90
C LEU A 76 17.83 -6.44 3.40
N TYR A 77 16.68 -6.99 3.78
CA TYR A 77 15.69 -6.23 4.52
C TYR A 77 15.17 -7.02 5.71
N GLY A 78 14.75 -6.30 6.73
CA GLY A 78 14.21 -6.86 7.95
C GLY A 78 13.34 -5.87 8.68
N ARG A 79 12.49 -6.37 9.58
CA ARG A 79 11.78 -5.52 10.53
C ARG A 79 12.78 -4.70 11.32
N TYR A 80 12.35 -3.54 11.82
CA TYR A 80 13.22 -2.58 12.50
C TYR A 80 14.08 -3.17 13.64
N ASP A 81 13.63 -4.27 14.27
CA ASP A 81 14.37 -5.01 15.30
C ASP A 81 15.57 -5.82 14.78
N LYS A 82 15.77 -5.87 13.45
CA LYS A 82 16.82 -6.62 12.74
C LYS A 82 16.86 -8.11 13.09
N ALA A 83 15.77 -8.66 13.62
CA ALA A 83 15.73 -10.05 14.08
C ALA A 83 15.66 -11.06 12.91
N MET A 84 15.24 -10.61 11.72
CA MET A 84 15.16 -11.41 10.52
C MET A 84 15.65 -10.59 9.32
N GLU A 85 16.74 -11.02 8.70
CA GLU A 85 17.24 -10.44 7.45
C GLU A 85 16.87 -11.37 6.31
N THR A 86 15.85 -10.97 5.54
CA THR A 86 15.49 -11.62 4.28
C THR A 86 16.41 -11.08 3.20
N GLN A 87 17.09 -11.98 2.49
CA GLN A 87 17.93 -11.64 1.35
C GLN A 87 17.13 -11.74 0.05
N VAL A 88 17.13 -10.67 -0.74
CA VAL A 88 16.52 -10.62 -2.08
C VAL A 88 17.48 -10.05 -3.10
N SER A 89 17.12 -10.16 -4.38
CA SER A 89 17.83 -9.44 -5.43
C SER A 89 17.47 -7.96 -5.43
N THR A 90 18.47 -7.07 -5.48
CA THR A 90 18.28 -5.62 -5.64
C THR A 90 17.41 -5.29 -6.86
N ARG A 91 17.57 -6.05 -7.96
CA ARG A 91 16.77 -5.89 -9.18
C ARG A 91 15.30 -6.26 -8.99
N SER A 92 15.02 -7.24 -8.14
CA SER A 92 13.65 -7.62 -7.79
C SER A 92 13.00 -6.54 -6.92
N LEU A 93 13.77 -5.94 -5.99
CA LEU A 93 13.31 -4.81 -5.19
C LEU A 93 13.02 -3.57 -6.05
N ILE A 94 13.90 -3.24 -7.00
CA ILE A 94 13.64 -2.18 -8.00
C ILE A 94 12.34 -2.47 -8.77
N SER A 95 12.11 -3.72 -9.18
CA SER A 95 10.90 -4.10 -9.90
C SER A 95 9.64 -3.95 -9.06
N PHE A 96 9.72 -4.29 -7.76
CA PHE A 96 8.64 -4.09 -6.81
C PHE A 96 8.34 -2.61 -6.61
N LEU A 97 9.35 -1.79 -6.31
CA LEU A 97 9.20 -0.34 -6.14
C LEU A 97 8.64 0.33 -7.39
N THR A 98 9.07 -0.11 -8.57
CA THR A 98 8.55 0.36 -9.85
C THR A 98 7.06 0.07 -9.99
N GLU A 99 6.61 -1.12 -9.58
CA GLU A 99 5.20 -1.47 -9.61
C GLU A 99 4.39 -0.70 -8.56
N LEU A 100 4.92 -0.55 -7.35
CA LEU A 100 4.28 0.24 -6.29
C LEU A 100 4.07 1.68 -6.74
N LYS A 101 5.10 2.30 -7.33
CA LYS A 101 5.02 3.62 -7.94
C LYS A 101 3.91 3.68 -8.99
N ARG A 102 3.90 2.75 -9.96
CA ARG A 102 2.89 2.72 -11.02
C ARG A 102 1.48 2.61 -10.46
N PHE A 103 1.29 1.79 -9.43
CA PHE A 103 -0.02 1.62 -8.81
C PHE A 103 -0.46 2.88 -8.06
N LYS A 104 0.44 3.55 -7.33
CA LYS A 104 0.17 4.84 -6.70
C LYS A 104 -0.19 5.90 -7.74
N GLU A 105 0.57 6.01 -8.83
CA GLU A 105 0.27 6.92 -9.95
C GLU A 105 -1.11 6.63 -10.57
N TYR A 106 -1.42 5.35 -10.79
CA TYR A 106 -2.73 4.92 -11.30
C TYR A 106 -3.88 5.29 -10.36
N CYS A 107 -3.68 5.15 -9.05
CA CYS A 107 -4.65 5.58 -8.05
C CYS A 107 -4.90 7.09 -8.09
N LEU A 108 -3.87 7.89 -8.36
CA LEU A 108 -3.95 9.36 -8.44
C LEU A 108 -4.56 9.86 -9.74
N GLU A 109 -4.42 9.11 -10.84
CA GLU A 109 -4.93 9.52 -12.14
C GLU A 109 -6.45 9.77 -12.06
N ARG A 110 -6.84 11.05 -12.23
CA ARG A 110 -8.24 11.50 -12.17
C ARG A 110 -8.95 11.08 -10.86
N ASP A 111 -8.22 11.02 -9.75
CA ASP A 111 -8.72 10.55 -8.45
C ASP A 111 -9.36 9.14 -8.53
N TYR A 112 -8.80 8.23 -9.33
CA TYR A 112 -9.37 6.89 -9.52
C TYR A 112 -9.54 6.12 -8.21
N TYR A 113 -8.67 6.33 -7.22
CA TYR A 113 -8.81 5.77 -5.87
C TYR A 113 -10.17 6.08 -5.23
N LYS A 114 -10.72 7.29 -5.45
CA LYS A 114 -12.03 7.69 -4.94
C LYS A 114 -13.12 6.83 -5.58
N SER A 115 -13.06 6.61 -6.89
CA SER A 115 -14.03 5.78 -7.62
C SER A 115 -14.08 4.34 -7.09
N ILE A 116 -12.90 3.74 -6.87
CA ILE A 116 -12.79 2.39 -6.29
C ILE A 116 -13.41 2.37 -4.88
N ILE A 117 -13.03 3.31 -4.03
CA ILE A 117 -13.54 3.39 -2.65
C ILE A 117 -15.04 3.67 -2.62
N SER A 118 -15.57 4.53 -3.49
CA SER A 118 -17.02 4.80 -3.61
C SER A 118 -17.81 3.53 -3.94
N ARG A 119 -17.31 2.71 -4.87
CA ARG A 119 -17.95 1.43 -5.23
C ARG A 119 -17.85 0.40 -4.11
N ALA A 120 -16.70 0.32 -3.45
CA ALA A 120 -16.51 -0.53 -2.27
C ALA A 120 -17.49 -0.13 -1.15
N PHE A 121 -17.51 1.15 -0.77
CA PHE A 121 -18.40 1.68 0.27
C PHE A 121 -19.87 1.46 -0.07
N THR A 122 -20.28 1.73 -1.32
CA THR A 122 -21.67 1.49 -1.77
C THR A 122 -22.09 0.04 -1.59
N SER A 123 -21.20 -0.90 -1.93
CA SER A 123 -21.45 -2.34 -1.80
C SER A 123 -21.50 -2.78 -0.32
N VAL A 124 -20.55 -2.31 0.48
CA VAL A 124 -20.47 -2.60 1.92
C VAL A 124 -21.68 -2.03 2.66
N ARG A 125 -22.11 -0.82 2.34
CA ARG A 125 -23.28 -0.19 2.95
C ARG A 125 -24.58 -0.94 2.64
N ALA A 126 -24.71 -1.51 1.44
CA ALA A 126 -25.89 -2.27 1.04
C ALA A 126 -25.97 -3.65 1.74
N GLU A 127 -24.85 -4.34 1.92
CA GLU A 127 -24.79 -5.69 2.51
C GLU A 127 -23.62 -5.85 3.50
N PRO A 128 -23.59 -5.13 4.63
CA PRO A 128 -22.42 -5.07 5.49
C PRO A 128 -21.98 -6.43 6.05
N SER A 129 -22.94 -7.30 6.39
CA SER A 129 -22.67 -8.65 6.91
C SER A 129 -21.87 -9.53 5.95
N ARG A 130 -21.99 -9.31 4.63
CA ARG A 130 -21.29 -10.07 3.59
C ARG A 130 -19.81 -9.70 3.49
N TYR A 131 -19.48 -8.46 3.80
CA TYR A 131 -18.15 -7.89 3.57
C TYR A 131 -17.34 -7.70 4.85
N ARG A 132 -17.82 -8.17 6.01
CA ARG A 132 -17.03 -8.16 7.24
C ARG A 132 -15.73 -8.92 7.03
N ARG A 133 -14.61 -8.31 7.37
CA ARG A 133 -13.28 -8.93 7.24
C ARG A 133 -13.17 -10.20 8.10
N TRP A 134 -13.79 -10.19 9.28
CA TRP A 134 -13.91 -11.33 10.17
C TRP A 134 -15.33 -11.37 10.75
N PRO A 135 -15.86 -12.56 11.12
CA PRO A 135 -17.21 -12.68 11.66
C PRO A 135 -17.49 -11.79 12.88
N SER A 136 -16.47 -11.57 13.72
CA SER A 136 -16.53 -10.77 14.93
C SER A 136 -16.27 -9.27 14.71
N SER A 137 -15.85 -8.83 13.53
CA SER A 137 -15.57 -7.41 13.28
C SER A 137 -16.85 -6.65 12.96
N ASP A 138 -17.05 -5.57 13.69
CA ASP A 138 -18.04 -4.52 13.46
C ASP A 138 -17.48 -3.35 12.65
N LEU A 139 -16.16 -3.16 12.62
CA LEU A 139 -15.51 -1.98 12.03
C LEU A 139 -14.80 -2.23 10.70
N HIS A 140 -14.23 -3.42 10.49
CA HIS A 140 -13.40 -3.71 9.32
C HIS A 140 -14.15 -4.50 8.24
N TYR A 141 -14.14 -3.94 7.04
CA TYR A 141 -14.77 -4.50 5.87
C TYR A 141 -13.74 -4.73 4.75
N LEU A 142 -13.91 -5.80 3.99
CA LEU A 142 -13.02 -6.23 2.92
C LEU A 142 -13.83 -6.57 1.68
N ILE A 143 -13.49 -5.97 0.54
CA ILE A 143 -14.12 -6.25 -0.75
C ILE A 143 -13.10 -6.12 -1.87
N THR A 144 -13.23 -6.91 -2.93
CA THR A 144 -12.42 -6.74 -4.14
C THR A 144 -13.20 -5.95 -5.19
N VAL A 145 -12.63 -4.84 -5.67
CA VAL A 145 -13.16 -4.02 -6.76
C VAL A 145 -12.08 -3.92 -7.83
N ASP A 146 -12.41 -4.29 -9.07
CA ASP A 146 -11.48 -4.24 -10.21
C ASP A 146 -10.11 -4.89 -9.95
N ARG A 147 -10.12 -6.05 -9.26
CA ARG A 147 -8.93 -6.81 -8.82
C ARG A 147 -8.07 -6.12 -7.74
N ILE A 148 -8.53 -5.01 -7.18
CA ILE A 148 -7.91 -4.32 -6.05
C ILE A 148 -8.67 -4.72 -4.79
N THR A 149 -7.94 -5.16 -3.77
CA THR A 149 -8.51 -5.45 -2.46
C THR A 149 -8.67 -4.16 -1.68
N VAL A 150 -9.91 -3.81 -1.35
CA VAL A 150 -10.24 -2.60 -0.61
C VAL A 150 -10.58 -2.97 0.81
N THR A 151 -9.87 -2.37 1.77
CA THR A 151 -10.21 -2.45 3.20
C THR A 151 -10.82 -1.12 3.62
N LEU A 152 -12.02 -1.18 4.18
CA LEU A 152 -12.70 -0.02 4.75
C LEU A 152 -12.83 -0.20 6.25
N THR A 153 -12.49 0.84 7.00
CA THR A 153 -12.80 0.93 8.42
C THR A 153 -14.01 1.86 8.56
N LEU A 154 -15.15 1.29 8.98
CA LEU A 154 -16.46 1.96 9.01
C LEU A 154 -17.11 1.84 10.37
N GLU A 155 -17.58 2.96 10.91
CA GLU A 155 -18.43 2.99 12.11
C GLU A 155 -19.91 2.94 11.75
N THR A 156 -20.77 2.71 12.75
CA THR A 156 -22.23 2.70 12.56
C THR A 156 -22.74 3.97 11.87
N GLU A 157 -22.20 5.14 12.23
CA GLU A 157 -22.57 6.43 11.65
C GLU A 157 -22.21 6.55 10.16
N ASP A 158 -21.19 5.82 9.70
CA ASP A 158 -20.77 5.86 8.31
C ASP A 158 -21.84 5.28 7.38
N PHE A 159 -22.66 4.37 7.87
CA PHE A 159 -23.77 3.79 7.10
C PHE A 159 -24.90 4.78 6.84
N HIS A 160 -24.93 5.93 7.53
CA HIS A 160 -25.87 7.01 7.28
C HIS A 160 -25.39 7.99 6.21
N LEU A 161 -24.11 7.96 5.84
CA LEU A 161 -23.56 8.81 4.79
C LEU A 161 -23.99 8.33 3.39
N SER A 162 -24.29 9.28 2.51
CA SER A 162 -24.28 9.04 1.07
C SER A 162 -22.88 8.66 0.59
N THR A 163 -22.80 8.00 -0.57
CA THR A 163 -21.51 7.66 -1.18
C THR A 163 -20.67 8.91 -1.46
N GLU A 164 -21.31 10.00 -1.87
CA GLU A 164 -20.65 11.28 -2.14
C GLU A 164 -20.09 11.91 -0.86
N GLU A 165 -20.86 11.93 0.23
CA GLU A 165 -20.42 12.44 1.53
C GLU A 165 -19.25 11.63 2.10
N TYR A 166 -19.31 10.30 1.99
CA TYR A 166 -18.22 9.43 2.44
C TYR A 166 -16.94 9.72 1.64
N THR A 167 -17.06 9.78 0.31
CA THR A 167 -15.91 10.01 -0.59
C THR A 167 -15.30 11.40 -0.43
N ALA A 168 -16.11 12.41 -0.11
CA ALA A 168 -15.62 13.77 0.17
C ALA A 168 -14.71 13.85 1.42
N GLN A 169 -14.78 12.86 2.32
CA GLN A 169 -13.97 12.80 3.54
C GLN A 169 -12.60 12.11 3.32
N LEU A 170 -12.32 11.57 2.13
CA LEU A 170 -11.08 10.84 1.86
C LEU A 170 -9.87 11.78 1.72
N ASN A 171 -8.83 11.52 2.48
CA ASN A 171 -7.54 12.19 2.40
C ASN A 171 -6.42 11.15 2.17
N ARG A 172 -5.58 11.36 1.16
CA ARG A 172 -4.56 10.39 0.76
C ARG A 172 -3.20 10.73 1.38
N TYR A 173 -2.37 9.71 1.61
CA TYR A 173 -1.04 9.85 2.21
C TYR A 173 0.11 9.34 1.34
N PHE A 174 -0.11 9.11 0.03
CA PHE A 174 0.86 8.53 -0.89
C PHE A 174 1.05 9.31 -2.19
#